data_AF-A0AAV6Q757-F1
#
_entry.id   AF-A0AAV6Q757-F1
#
_cell.length_a   1.000
_cell.length_b   1.000
_cell.length_c   1.000
_cell.angle_alpha   90.00
_cell.angle_beta   90.00
_cell.angle_gamma   90.00
#
_symmetry.space_group_name_H-M   'P 1'
#
loop_
_entity.id
_entity.type
_entity.pdbx_description
1 polymer ?
#
loop_
_entity_poly.entity_id
_entity_poly.type
_entity_poly.pdbx_seq_one_letter_code
_entity_poly.pdbx_strand_id
1 'polypeptide(L)'
;MLLDETPLFDPSLLQELDWSSNTVSFSPPISPSCPGEGLVLRPLCMADFNRGLFMVLSQLTQTGDVTPEQFTKKFDHMKKTGDYYVVVVEDTNLGQIVATATLITEHKFIHSCAKRGRVEEVVVSDVCRGKQLGKL
;
A
#
# COMPACT_ATOMS: atom_id res chain seq x y z
N MET A 1 -5.18 22.54 0.85
CA MET A 1 -5.00 21.63 -0.30
C MET A 1 -6.13 20.62 -0.26
N LEU A 2 -6.68 20.26 -1.41
CA LEU A 2 -7.69 19.20 -1.48
C LEU A 2 -6.96 17.85 -1.43
N LEU A 3 -7.38 16.98 -0.53
CA LEU A 3 -6.93 15.59 -0.51
C LEU A 3 -7.64 14.89 -1.68
N ASP A 4 -6.90 14.62 -2.75
CA ASP A 4 -7.43 14.06 -4.00
C ASP A 4 -7.14 12.57 -4.15
N GLU A 5 -7.69 11.98 -5.21
CA GLU A 5 -7.56 10.56 -5.57
C GLU A 5 -6.29 10.27 -6.38
N THR A 6 -5.37 11.22 -6.53
CA THR A 6 -4.19 11.02 -7.37
C THR A 6 -3.29 9.96 -6.73
N PRO A 7 -2.97 8.85 -7.41
CA PRO A 7 -2.21 7.76 -6.81
C PRO A 7 -0.74 8.14 -6.60
N LEU A 8 -0.10 7.51 -5.61
CA LEU A 8 1.31 7.73 -5.27
C LEU A 8 2.24 7.32 -6.41
N PHE A 9 1.93 6.22 -7.09
CA PHE A 9 2.65 5.70 -8.24
C PHE A 9 1.64 5.17 -9.29
N ASP A 10 2.11 4.77 -10.46
CA ASP A 10 1.27 4.25 -11.55
C ASP A 10 0.55 2.94 -11.15
N PRO A 11 -0.80 2.92 -11.08
CA PRO A 11 -1.55 1.72 -10.70
C PRO A 11 -1.37 0.52 -11.64
N SER A 12 -0.99 0.76 -12.91
CA SER A 12 -0.78 -0.31 -13.89
C SER A 12 0.32 -1.29 -13.45
N LEU A 13 1.32 -0.82 -12.69
CA LEU A 13 2.40 -1.65 -12.16
C LEU A 13 1.91 -2.82 -11.30
N LEU A 14 0.77 -2.67 -10.63
CA LEU A 14 0.16 -3.74 -9.83
C LEU A 14 -0.62 -4.74 -10.69
N GLN A 15 -1.15 -4.28 -11.82
CA GLN A 15 -1.91 -5.11 -12.77
C GLN A 15 -0.99 -5.92 -13.68
N GLU A 16 0.20 -5.38 -13.98
CA GLU A 16 1.21 -5.99 -14.85
C GLU A 16 2.16 -6.93 -14.12
N LEU A 17 1.97 -7.16 -12.80
CA LEU A 17 2.75 -8.14 -12.05
C LEU A 17 2.59 -9.54 -12.66
N ASP A 18 3.70 -10.23 -12.87
CA ASP A 18 3.70 -11.64 -13.28
C ASP A 18 3.24 -12.53 -12.12
N TRP A 19 1.92 -12.61 -11.95
CA TRP A 19 1.27 -13.41 -10.93
C TRP A 19 1.40 -14.92 -11.17
N SER A 20 1.80 -15.35 -12.37
CA SER A 20 2.00 -16.78 -12.66
C SER A 20 3.18 -17.36 -11.90
N SER A 21 4.14 -16.51 -11.50
CA SER A 21 5.30 -16.87 -10.69
C SER A 21 5.02 -16.96 -9.19
N ASN A 22 3.81 -16.58 -8.74
CA ASN A 22 3.46 -16.62 -7.33
C ASN A 22 3.39 -18.07 -6.81
N THR A 23 4.17 -18.36 -5.77
CA THR A 23 4.21 -19.69 -5.12
C THR A 23 3.28 -19.81 -3.92
N VAL A 24 2.64 -18.71 -3.50
CA VAL A 24 1.77 -18.69 -2.32
C VAL A 24 0.38 -19.21 -2.67
N SER A 25 -0.11 -20.18 -1.91
CA SER A 25 -1.47 -20.71 -2.08
C SER A 25 -2.51 -19.77 -1.48
N PHE A 26 -3.56 -19.49 -2.26
CA PHE A 26 -4.74 -18.74 -1.85
C PHE A 26 -5.99 -19.65 -1.87
N SER A 27 -6.87 -19.46 -0.89
CA SER A 27 -8.11 -20.23 -0.74
C SER A 27 -9.13 -19.36 0.01
N PRO A 28 -10.14 -18.79 -0.67
CA PRO A 28 -10.36 -18.88 -2.12
C PRO A 28 -9.22 -18.22 -2.93
N PRO A 29 -9.06 -18.53 -4.23
CA PRO A 29 -8.08 -17.86 -5.09
C PRO A 29 -8.33 -16.34 -5.13
N ILE A 30 -7.29 -15.56 -4.87
CA ILE A 30 -7.28 -14.09 -5.00
C ILE A 30 -6.02 -13.65 -5.76
N SER A 31 -6.06 -12.44 -6.32
CA SER A 31 -4.97 -11.83 -7.09
C SER A 31 -4.96 -10.31 -6.88
N PRO A 32 -3.90 -9.59 -7.28
CA PRO A 32 -3.88 -8.12 -7.20
C PRO A 32 -5.07 -7.47 -7.92
N SER A 33 -5.52 -8.06 -9.04
CA SER A 33 -6.69 -7.61 -9.80
C SER A 33 -8.04 -8.03 -9.20
N CYS A 34 -8.06 -9.03 -8.32
CA CYS A 34 -9.25 -9.55 -7.65
C CYS A 34 -8.90 -9.94 -6.21
N PRO A 35 -8.68 -8.95 -5.31
CA PRO A 35 -8.18 -9.17 -3.95
C PRO A 35 -9.23 -9.81 -3.02
N GLY A 36 -10.50 -9.81 -3.43
CA GLY A 36 -11.65 -10.27 -2.67
C GLY A 36 -12.88 -9.44 -3.01
N GLU A 37 -14.06 -9.94 -2.66
CA GLU A 37 -15.32 -9.22 -2.87
C GLU A 37 -15.35 -7.91 -2.08
N GLY A 38 -15.69 -6.80 -2.75
CA GLY A 38 -15.73 -5.46 -2.14
C GLY A 38 -14.36 -4.90 -1.75
N LEU A 39 -13.27 -5.49 -2.23
CA LEU A 39 -11.91 -5.04 -1.96
C LEU A 39 -11.23 -4.54 -3.23
N VAL A 40 -10.40 -3.51 -3.07
CA VAL A 40 -9.52 -2.99 -4.14
C VAL A 40 -8.11 -2.85 -3.60
N LEU A 41 -7.14 -3.43 -4.31
CA LEU A 41 -5.71 -3.26 -4.06
C LEU A 41 -5.19 -2.18 -5.01
N ARG A 42 -4.63 -1.11 -4.46
CA ARG A 42 -4.23 0.08 -5.24
C ARG A 42 -3.10 0.86 -4.56
N PRO A 43 -2.44 1.80 -5.28
CA PRO A 43 -1.54 2.74 -4.64
C PRO A 43 -2.28 3.60 -3.61
N LEU A 44 -1.55 4.03 -2.58
CA LEU A 44 -2.00 5.08 -1.68
C LEU A 44 -2.35 6.36 -2.47
N CYS A 45 -3.41 7.06 -2.08
CA CYS A 45 -3.72 8.41 -2.54
C CYS A 45 -3.85 9.39 -1.36
N MET A 46 -3.94 10.70 -1.64
CA MET A 46 -4.05 11.69 -0.56
C MET A 46 -5.37 11.57 0.22
N ALA A 47 -6.47 11.23 -0.46
CA ALA A 47 -7.77 11.03 0.18
C ALA A 47 -7.76 9.94 1.27
N ASP A 48 -6.80 8.99 1.22
CA ASP A 48 -6.69 7.90 2.19
C ASP A 48 -6.35 8.36 3.62
N PHE A 49 -5.88 9.59 3.78
CA PHE A 49 -5.78 10.24 5.09
C PHE A 49 -7.12 10.18 5.83
N ASN A 50 -8.23 10.42 5.12
CA ASN A 50 -9.59 10.39 5.66
C ASN A 50 -10.25 9.00 5.60
N ARG A 51 -9.61 8.01 4.96
CA ARG A 51 -10.12 6.63 4.85
C ARG A 51 -9.48 5.68 5.86
N GLY A 52 -8.90 6.20 6.93
CA GLY A 52 -8.41 5.38 8.03
C GLY A 52 -7.00 4.78 7.84
N LEU A 53 -6.17 5.32 6.93
CA LEU A 53 -4.77 4.86 6.77
C LEU A 53 -4.03 4.79 8.12
N PHE A 54 -4.06 5.87 8.91
CA PHE A 54 -3.39 5.93 10.20
C PHE A 54 -4.05 5.06 11.27
N MET A 55 -5.33 4.69 11.11
CA MET A 55 -5.99 3.74 11.99
C MET A 55 -5.47 2.32 11.78
N VAL A 56 -5.14 1.95 10.52
CA VAL A 56 -4.52 0.65 10.24
C VAL A 56 -3.05 0.64 10.68
N LEU A 57 -2.29 1.69 10.36
CA LEU A 57 -0.88 1.81 10.76
C LEU A 57 -0.68 1.80 12.29
N SER A 58 -1.63 2.35 13.06
CA SER A 58 -1.55 2.35 14.53
C SER A 58 -1.67 0.95 15.15
N GLN A 59 -2.18 -0.04 14.40
CA GLN A 59 -2.17 -1.44 14.83
C GLN A 59 -0.79 -2.10 14.72
N LEU A 60 0.13 -1.50 13.97
CA LEU A 60 1.52 -1.97 13.83
C LEU A 60 2.44 -1.32 14.87
N THR A 61 2.36 0.00 14.99
CA THR A 61 3.25 0.80 15.86
C THR A 61 2.65 2.17 16.13
N GLN A 62 3.30 2.97 16.98
CA GLN A 62 2.87 4.35 17.26
C GLN A 62 3.00 5.23 16.02
N THR A 63 1.89 5.87 15.60
CA THR A 63 1.84 6.83 14.49
C THR A 63 1.94 8.28 14.92
N GLY A 64 1.45 8.61 16.12
CA GLY A 64 1.34 9.97 16.63
C GLY A 64 0.19 10.77 15.99
N ASP A 65 0.06 12.03 16.38
CA ASP A 65 -0.96 12.95 15.87
C ASP A 65 -0.48 13.62 14.59
N VAL A 66 -0.84 13.03 13.44
CA VAL A 66 -0.41 13.52 12.11
C VAL A 66 -1.46 14.48 11.54
N THR A 67 -1.03 15.68 11.15
CA THR A 67 -1.91 16.65 10.48
C THR A 67 -2.02 16.39 8.98
N PRO A 68 -3.11 16.83 8.31
CA PRO A 68 -3.24 16.72 6.85
C PRO A 68 -2.06 17.33 6.10
N GLU A 69 -1.49 18.44 6.58
CA GLU A 69 -0.35 19.12 5.96
C GLU A 69 0.93 18.30 6.08
N GLN A 70 1.17 17.67 7.24
CA GLN A 70 2.31 16.78 7.44
C GLN A 70 2.24 15.57 6.53
N PHE A 71 1.06 14.95 6.44
CA PHE A 71 0.81 13.82 5.55
C PHE A 71 1.00 14.20 4.08
N THR A 72 0.38 15.29 3.64
CA THR A 72 0.49 15.80 2.26
C THR A 72 1.95 16.05 1.87
N LYS A 73 2.71 16.74 2.72
CA LYS A 73 4.13 17.02 2.47
C LYS A 73 4.96 15.74 2.37
N LYS A 74 4.63 14.72 3.17
CA LYS A 74 5.30 13.40 3.12
C LYS A 74 4.94 12.65 1.84
N PHE A 75 3.66 12.63 1.48
CA PHE A 75 3.13 12.01 0.27
C PHE A 75 3.79 12.61 -0.98
N ASP A 76 3.81 13.95 -1.10
CA ASP A 76 4.43 14.65 -2.24
C ASP A 76 5.92 14.33 -2.36
N HIS A 77 6.62 14.24 -1.23
CA HIS A 77 8.04 13.85 -1.23
C HIS A 77 8.22 12.42 -1.75
N MET A 78 7.48 11.45 -1.22
CA MET A 78 7.53 10.05 -1.65
C MET A 78 7.18 9.88 -3.13
N LYS A 79 6.14 10.58 -3.60
CA LYS A 79 5.73 10.60 -5.01
C LYS A 79 6.83 11.14 -5.90
N LYS A 80 7.43 12.27 -5.51
CA LYS A 80 8.47 12.95 -6.29
C LYS A 80 9.75 12.12 -6.42
N THR A 81 10.12 11.33 -5.42
CA THR A 81 11.31 10.47 -5.54
C THR A 81 11.09 9.32 -6.51
N GLY A 82 9.86 8.81 -6.66
CA GLY A 82 9.55 7.67 -7.53
C GLY A 82 10.07 6.33 -6.99
N ASP A 83 10.49 6.30 -5.72
CA ASP A 83 11.13 5.16 -5.06
C ASP A 83 10.26 4.52 -3.96
N TYR A 84 9.06 5.05 -3.74
CA TYR A 84 8.11 4.56 -2.73
C TYR A 84 6.86 4.00 -3.40
N TYR A 85 6.53 2.77 -3.02
CA TYR A 85 5.35 2.03 -3.47
C TYR A 85 4.55 1.65 -2.23
N VAL A 86 3.79 2.61 -1.70
CA VAL A 86 2.83 2.36 -0.62
C VAL A 86 1.57 1.79 -1.25
N VAL A 87 1.29 0.53 -0.97
CA VAL A 87 0.14 -0.22 -1.48
C VAL A 87 -0.87 -0.37 -0.36
N VAL A 88 -2.13 -0.10 -0.66
CA VAL A 88 -3.24 -0.25 0.28
C VAL A 88 -4.28 -1.21 -0.28
N VAL A 89 -4.98 -1.90 0.63
CA VAL A 89 -6.25 -2.55 0.32
C VAL A 89 -7.36 -1.74 0.95
N GLU A 90 -8.30 -1.29 0.12
CA GLU A 90 -9.51 -0.60 0.55
C GLU A 90 -10.70 -1.56 0.52
N ASP A 91 -11.52 -1.52 1.58
CA ASP A 91 -12.88 -2.05 1.55
C ASP A 91 -13.81 -0.96 0.99
N THR A 92 -14.29 -1.17 -0.24
CA THR A 92 -15.10 -0.18 -0.97
C THR A 92 -16.54 -0.07 -0.44
N ASN A 93 -17.00 -1.06 0.33
CA ASN A 93 -18.31 -0.98 0.98
C ASN A 93 -18.26 -0.01 2.17
N LEU A 94 -17.11 0.06 2.84
CA LEU A 94 -16.87 0.91 3.99
C LEU A 94 -16.17 2.24 3.65
N GLY A 95 -15.50 2.31 2.50
CA GLY A 95 -14.63 3.43 2.14
C GLY A 95 -13.44 3.55 3.10
N GLN A 96 -12.89 2.42 3.55
CA GLN A 96 -11.86 2.34 4.58
C GLN A 96 -10.66 1.53 4.10
N ILE A 97 -9.46 1.98 4.43
CA ILE A 97 -8.24 1.17 4.29
C ILE A 97 -8.28 0.04 5.33
N VAL A 98 -8.01 -1.18 4.88
CA VAL A 98 -8.02 -2.40 5.71
C VAL A 98 -6.69 -3.14 5.73
N ALA A 99 -5.77 -2.82 4.82
CA ALA A 99 -4.39 -3.30 4.87
C ALA A 99 -3.46 -2.30 4.17
N THR A 100 -2.18 -2.30 4.54
CA THR A 100 -1.13 -1.54 3.85
C THR A 100 0.21 -2.26 3.93
N ALA A 101 1.05 -2.04 2.92
CA ALA A 101 2.44 -2.45 2.89
C ALA A 101 3.24 -1.47 2.01
N THR A 102 4.50 -1.25 2.34
CA THR A 102 5.37 -0.35 1.60
C THR A 102 6.54 -1.10 0.98
N LEU A 103 6.73 -0.99 -0.33
CA LEU A 103 7.98 -1.33 -1.00
C LEU A 103 8.79 -0.05 -1.23
N ILE A 104 10.06 -0.05 -0.84
CA ILE A 104 11.01 1.05 -1.08
C ILE A 104 12.15 0.54 -1.96
N THR A 105 12.47 1.28 -3.03
CA THR A 105 13.64 1.00 -3.88
C THR A 105 14.84 1.84 -3.46
N GLU A 106 15.88 1.18 -2.98
CA GLU A 106 17.15 1.82 -2.60
C GLU A 106 18.18 1.65 -3.72
N HIS A 107 18.76 2.75 -4.18
CA HIS A 107 19.80 2.77 -5.21
C HIS A 107 21.19 2.54 -4.60
N LYS A 108 22.00 1.70 -5.23
CA LYS A 108 23.35 1.30 -4.77
C LYS A 108 24.39 1.52 -5.85
N PHE A 109 25.65 1.76 -5.46
CA PHE A 109 26.79 1.71 -6.39
C PHE A 109 27.35 0.29 -6.56
N ILE A 110 27.33 -0.51 -5.49
CA ILE A 110 27.73 -1.92 -5.51
C ILE A 110 26.80 -2.75 -6.40
N HIS A 111 27.26 -3.94 -6.80
CA HIS A 111 26.55 -4.83 -7.72
C HIS A 111 26.16 -4.16 -9.05
N SER A 112 27.07 -3.39 -9.64
CA SER A 112 26.89 -2.73 -10.93
C SER A 112 25.73 -1.72 -10.94
N CYS A 113 25.75 -0.78 -10.00
CA CYS A 113 24.69 0.23 -9.84
C CYS A 113 23.29 -0.38 -9.59
N ALA A 114 23.21 -1.45 -8.79
CA ALA A 114 21.97 -2.17 -8.54
C ALA A 114 20.92 -1.36 -7.76
N LYS A 115 19.70 -1.89 -7.73
CA LYS A 115 18.62 -1.49 -6.82
C LYS A 115 18.35 -2.58 -5.79
N ARG A 116 17.95 -2.20 -4.57
CA ARG A 116 17.50 -3.12 -3.52
C ARG A 116 16.10 -2.74 -3.04
N GLY A 117 15.17 -3.70 -3.07
CA GLY A 117 13.86 -3.55 -2.46
C GLY A 117 13.90 -3.76 -0.94
N ARG A 118 13.11 -2.96 -0.21
CA ARG A 118 12.80 -3.14 1.21
C ARG A 118 11.29 -3.18 1.38
N VAL A 119 10.80 -4.17 2.12
CA VAL A 119 9.40 -4.27 2.50
C VAL A 119 9.27 -3.75 3.93
N GLU A 120 8.45 -2.73 4.11
CA GLU A 120 8.28 -2.00 5.37
C GLU A 120 6.79 -1.81 5.67
N GLU A 121 6.47 -1.50 6.93
CA GLU A 121 5.13 -1.05 7.36
C GLU A 121 3.98 -1.99 6.96
N VAL A 122 4.20 -3.31 7.01
CA VAL A 122 3.21 -4.32 6.65
C VAL A 122 2.21 -4.51 7.79
N VAL A 123 0.94 -4.23 7.54
CA VAL A 123 -0.12 -4.42 8.53
C VAL A 123 -1.48 -4.67 7.87
N VAL A 124 -2.23 -5.59 8.46
CA VAL A 124 -3.62 -5.88 8.13
C VAL A 124 -4.47 -5.56 9.35
N SER A 125 -5.53 -4.78 9.14
CA SER A 125 -6.53 -4.46 10.15
C SER A 125 -7.05 -5.74 10.80
N ASP A 126 -7.10 -5.77 12.13
CA ASP A 126 -7.56 -6.88 12.95
C ASP A 126 -8.89 -7.50 12.51
N VAL A 127 -9.88 -6.68 12.16
CA VAL A 127 -11.19 -7.12 11.65
C VAL A 127 -11.13 -7.78 10.26
N CYS A 128 -10.01 -7.61 9.54
CA CYS A 128 -9.76 -8.21 8.22
C CYS A 128 -8.66 -9.28 8.22
N ARG A 129 -8.11 -9.64 9.39
CA ARG A 129 -7.14 -10.74 9.49
C ARG A 129 -7.82 -12.07 9.11
N GLY A 130 -7.04 -13.00 8.57
CA GLY A 130 -7.55 -14.27 8.05
C GLY A 130 -8.10 -14.20 6.62
N LYS A 131 -8.36 -13.00 6.07
CA LYS A 131 -8.77 -12.79 4.67
C LYS A 131 -7.61 -12.85 3.66
N GLN A 132 -6.46 -13.40 4.05
CA GLN A 132 -5.29 -13.62 3.19
C GLN A 132 -4.57 -12.34 2.67
N LEU A 133 -5.03 -11.14 3.05
CA LEU A 133 -4.49 -9.85 2.59
C LEU A 133 -3.01 -9.59 2.94
N GLY A 134 -2.46 -10.24 3.97
CA GLY A 134 -1.03 -10.13 4.27
C GLY A 134 -0.14 -11.01 3.40
N LYS A 135 -0.73 -11.98 2.69
CA LYS A 135 -0.05 -12.83 1.70
C LYS A 135 -0.13 -12.25 0.30
N LEU A 136 -1.23 -11.53 0.02
CA LEU A 136 -1.51 -10.87 -1.25
C LEU A 136 -0.59 -9.67 -1.42
#